data_AF-A0ABD1ZR88-F1
#
_entry.id   AF-A0ABD1ZR88-F1
#
_cell.length_a   1.000
_cell.length_b   1.000
_cell.length_c   1.000
_cell.angle_alpha   90.00
_cell.angle_beta   90.00
_cell.angle_gamma   90.00
#
_symmetry.space_group_name_H-M   'P 1'
#
loop_
_entity.id
_entity.type
_entity.pdbx_description
1 polymer ?
#
loop_
_entity_poly.entity_id
_entity_poly.type
_entity_poly.pdbx_seq_one_letter_code
_entity_poly.pdbx_strand_id
1 'polypeptide(L)'
;MDEIRKNPDIVYTDKSGNRNYGYLSLGCDELSVLGGRSPLQVYSDFMRSFRDEFSNLLGETIMEIQVGMGPAGELRYPSYPESNGTWKFPGIGEFQCYDKYMLLSLKAAADQAGTVGT
;
A
#
# COMPACT_ATOMS: atom_id res chain seq x y z
N MET A 1 3.36 -2.52 13.87
CA MET A 1 1.93 -2.71 14.28
C MET A 1 1.46 -1.60 15.21
N ASP A 2 2.34 -0.93 15.95
CA ASP A 2 1.98 0.25 16.74
C ASP A 2 1.82 1.52 15.89
N GLU A 3 2.49 1.60 14.75
CA GLU A 3 2.39 2.69 13.78
C GLU A 3 0.98 2.77 13.20
N ILE A 4 0.41 1.62 12.80
CA ILE A 4 -0.97 1.53 12.29
C ILE A 4 -1.97 1.91 13.40
N ARG A 5 -1.73 1.51 14.66
CA ARG A 5 -2.59 1.92 15.79
C ARG A 5 -2.55 3.43 16.03
N LYS A 6 -1.39 4.06 15.90
CA LYS A 6 -1.21 5.52 16.03
C LYS A 6 -1.77 6.27 14.82
N ASN A 7 -1.75 5.65 13.66
CA ASN A 7 -2.17 6.25 12.39
C ASN A 7 -2.84 5.21 11.48
N PRO A 8 -4.16 5.01 11.60
CA PRO A 8 -4.87 3.98 10.84
C PRO A 8 -4.96 4.27 9.33
N ASP A 9 -4.64 5.49 8.89
CA ASP A 9 -4.68 5.86 7.47
C ASP A 9 -3.44 5.40 6.68
N ILE A 10 -2.47 4.72 7.30
CA ILE A 10 -1.32 4.19 6.56
C ILE A 10 -1.63 2.87 5.83
N VAL A 11 -2.86 2.38 5.92
CA VAL A 11 -3.35 1.19 5.21
C VAL A 11 -4.54 1.53 4.33
N TYR A 12 -4.78 0.71 3.31
CA TYR A 12 -5.91 0.89 2.40
C TYR A 12 -7.25 0.89 3.14
N THR A 13 -8.16 1.74 2.67
CA THR A 13 -9.43 2.02 3.34
C THR A 13 -10.56 2.12 2.34
N ASP A 14 -11.67 1.44 2.62
CA ASP A 14 -12.88 1.52 1.82
C ASP A 14 -13.78 2.70 2.20
N LYS A 15 -14.85 2.90 1.44
CA LYS A 15 -15.81 4.00 1.68
C LYS A 15 -16.46 3.93 3.07
N SER A 16 -16.66 2.73 3.58
CA SER A 16 -17.28 2.48 4.89
C SER A 16 -16.29 2.67 6.05
N GLY A 17 -15.03 2.99 5.75
CA GLY A 17 -13.97 3.18 6.73
C GLY A 17 -13.31 1.88 7.20
N ASN A 18 -13.63 0.73 6.57
CA ASN A 18 -12.97 -0.53 6.89
C ASN A 18 -11.51 -0.47 6.42
N ARG A 19 -10.61 -1.00 7.25
CA ARG A 19 -9.17 -0.93 7.05
C ARG A 19 -8.61 -2.28 6.63
N ASN A 20 -7.80 -2.31 5.58
CA ASN A 20 -7.13 -3.51 5.12
C ASN A 20 -5.69 -3.57 5.65
N TYR A 21 -5.44 -4.43 6.63
CA TYR A 21 -4.12 -4.56 7.27
C TYR A 21 -3.11 -5.42 6.49
N GLY A 22 -3.46 -5.89 5.29
CA GLY A 22 -2.62 -6.78 4.49
C GLY A 22 -1.49 -6.08 3.74
N TYR A 23 -1.54 -4.76 3.58
CA TYR A 23 -0.51 -3.96 2.90
C TYR A 23 -0.61 -2.48 3.30
N LEU A 24 0.48 -1.71 3.15
CA LEU A 24 0.46 -0.25 3.37
C LEU A 24 -0.21 0.46 2.18
N SER A 25 -0.95 1.54 2.42
CA SER A 25 -1.53 2.31 1.32
C SER A 25 -0.42 3.00 0.52
N LEU A 26 -0.49 2.91 -0.81
CA LEU A 26 0.42 3.67 -1.69
C LEU A 26 0.34 5.19 -1.44
N GLY A 27 -0.76 5.67 -0.86
CA GLY A 27 -0.93 7.09 -0.53
C GLY A 27 0.12 7.63 0.43
N CYS A 28 0.81 6.77 1.19
CA CYS A 28 1.83 7.19 2.15
C CYS A 28 3.26 6.79 1.78
N ASP A 29 3.52 6.30 0.55
CA ASP A 29 4.80 5.73 0.11
C ASP A 29 6.03 6.64 0.32
N GLU A 30 5.83 7.95 0.16
CA GLU A 30 6.87 8.97 0.31
C GLU A 30 6.89 9.63 1.70
N LEU A 31 5.92 9.31 2.56
CA LEU A 31 5.74 9.98 3.85
C LEU A 31 6.42 9.20 4.97
N SER A 32 7.13 9.90 5.87
CA SER A 32 7.84 9.31 7.02
C SER A 32 6.90 8.79 8.12
N VAL A 33 6.09 7.76 7.81
CA VAL A 33 5.07 7.20 8.71
C VAL A 33 5.54 5.98 9.51
N LEU A 34 6.74 5.46 9.23
CA LEU A 34 7.31 4.26 9.86
C LEU A 34 8.56 4.60 10.67
N GLY A 35 8.37 5.18 11.87
CA GLY A 35 9.48 5.48 12.79
C GLY A 35 10.52 6.43 12.20
N GLY A 36 10.08 7.43 11.42
CA GLY A 36 10.95 8.40 10.75
C GLY A 36 11.32 8.05 9.30
N ARG A 37 11.01 6.83 8.84
CA ARG A 37 11.23 6.40 7.44
C ARG A 37 9.91 6.31 6.66
N SER A 38 9.99 6.47 5.34
CA SER A 38 8.86 6.21 4.45
C SER A 38 8.77 4.73 4.05
N PRO A 39 7.59 4.24 3.63
CA PRO A 39 7.45 2.89 3.08
C PRO A 39 8.46 2.59 1.97
N LEU A 40 8.63 3.49 0.99
CA LEU A 40 9.61 3.30 -0.09
C LEU A 40 11.05 3.16 0.42
N GLN A 41 11.43 3.94 1.44
CA GLN A 41 12.74 3.79 2.08
C GLN A 41 12.88 2.41 2.72
N VAL A 42 11.87 1.96 3.47
CA VAL A 42 11.86 0.64 4.11
C VAL A 42 11.94 -0.48 3.08
N TYR A 43 11.20 -0.40 1.97
CA TYR A 43 11.26 -1.39 0.89
C TYR A 43 12.64 -1.43 0.23
N SER A 44 13.20 -0.26 -0.09
CA SER A 44 14.55 -0.14 -0.65
C SER A 44 15.61 -0.70 0.30
N ASP A 45 15.56 -0.35 1.59
CA ASP A 45 16.49 -0.84 2.61
C ASP A 45 16.43 -2.37 2.72
N PHE A 46 15.23 -2.94 2.72
CA PHE A 46 15.04 -4.39 2.74
C PHE A 46 15.66 -5.07 1.50
N MET A 47 15.40 -4.55 0.30
CA MET A 47 15.98 -5.10 -0.94
C MET A 47 17.50 -4.97 -0.98
N ARG A 48 18.07 -3.87 -0.46
CA ARG A 48 19.53 -3.71 -0.34
C ARG A 48 20.12 -4.73 0.64
N SER A 49 19.50 -4.90 1.81
CA SER A 49 19.93 -5.90 2.79
C SER A 49 19.87 -7.32 2.22
N PHE A 50 18.79 -7.66 1.50
CA PHE A 50 18.64 -8.95 0.83
C PHE A 50 19.76 -9.17 -0.20
N ARG A 51 20.03 -8.17 -1.04
CA ARG A 51 21.13 -8.22 -2.01
C ARG A 51 22.47 -8.46 -1.35
N ASP A 52 22.77 -7.72 -0.28
CA ASP A 52 24.07 -7.77 0.37
C ASP A 52 24.29 -9.15 1.04
N GLU A 53 23.29 -9.66 1.75
CA GLU A 53 23.31 -10.97 2.42
C GLU A 53 23.44 -12.14 1.42
N PHE A 54 22.68 -12.11 0.33
CA PHE A 54 22.63 -13.21 -0.64
C PHE A 54 23.43 -12.95 -1.92
N SER A 55 24.37 -12.01 -1.87
CA SER A 55 25.14 -11.54 -3.04
C SER A 55 25.83 -12.67 -3.81
N ASN A 56 26.30 -13.70 -3.11
CA ASN A 56 26.95 -14.88 -3.69
C ASN A 56 25.99 -15.88 -4.37
N LEU A 57 24.67 -15.74 -4.16
CA LEU A 57 23.65 -16.60 -4.75
C LEU A 57 22.92 -15.92 -5.91
N LEU A 58 23.00 -14.60 -6.03
CA LEU A 58 22.34 -13.81 -7.07
C LEU A 58 22.93 -14.11 -8.45
N GLY A 59 22.06 -14.41 -9.42
CA GLY A 59 22.45 -14.73 -10.79
C GLY A 59 22.88 -16.19 -11.02
N GLU A 60 22.87 -17.01 -9.96
CA GLU A 60 23.13 -18.45 -10.04
C GLU A 60 21.98 -19.26 -9.44
N THR A 61 21.80 -19.20 -8.12
CA THR A 61 20.72 -19.91 -7.42
C THR A 61 19.45 -19.05 -7.41
N ILE A 62 19.60 -17.75 -7.13
CA ILE A 62 18.51 -16.78 -7.16
C ILE A 62 18.51 -16.13 -8.54
N MET A 63 17.60 -16.59 -9.40
CA MET A 63 17.52 -16.18 -10.81
C MET A 63 16.48 -15.07 -11.06
N GLU A 64 15.56 -14.88 -10.13
CA GLU A 64 14.46 -13.92 -10.29
C GLU A 64 14.13 -13.27 -8.95
N ILE A 65 13.76 -11.99 -9.01
CA ILE A 65 13.23 -11.23 -7.89
C ILE A 65 11.86 -10.70 -8.29
N GLN A 66 10.82 -11.16 -7.60
CA GLN A 66 9.48 -10.60 -7.72
C GLN A 66 9.25 -9.58 -6.60
N VAL A 67 9.09 -8.31 -6.98
CA VAL A 67 8.84 -7.23 -6.02
C VAL A 67 7.35 -7.16 -5.76
N GLY A 68 6.94 -7.46 -4.52
CA GLY A 68 5.55 -7.36 -4.10
C GLY A 68 5.08 -5.90 -3.99
N MET A 69 4.07 -5.53 -4.77
CA MET A 69 3.58 -4.13 -4.88
C MET A 69 2.18 -3.92 -4.30
N GLY A 70 1.68 -4.86 -3.49
CA GLY A 70 0.34 -4.78 -2.95
C GLY A 70 -0.12 -6.06 -2.24
N PRO A 71 -1.43 -6.21 -2.01
CA PRO A 71 -2.00 -7.38 -1.35
C PRO A 71 -1.64 -8.66 -2.12
N ALA A 72 -1.24 -9.70 -1.38
CA ALA A 72 -0.72 -10.95 -1.95
C ALA A 72 0.50 -10.78 -2.88
N GLY A 73 1.21 -9.65 -2.82
CA GLY A 73 2.36 -9.33 -3.68
C GLY A 73 1.97 -8.73 -5.04
N GLU A 74 0.68 -8.60 -5.34
CA GLU A 74 0.20 -8.15 -6.66
C GLU A 74 0.08 -6.62 -6.74
N LEU A 75 0.33 -6.05 -7.91
CA LEU A 75 0.13 -4.62 -8.16
C LEU A 75 -1.36 -4.30 -8.36
N ARG A 76 -2.07 -4.12 -7.24
CA ARG A 76 -3.49 -3.77 -7.24
C ARG A 76 -3.94 -3.21 -5.90
N TYR A 77 -5.14 -2.64 -5.90
CA TYR A 77 -5.88 -2.38 -4.66
C TYR A 77 -6.43 -3.69 -4.05
N PRO A 78 -6.64 -3.73 -2.73
CA PRO A 78 -7.31 -4.85 -2.06
C PRO A 78 -8.84 -4.79 -2.21
N SER A 79 -9.35 -4.72 -3.45
CA SER A 79 -10.76 -4.43 -3.75
C SER A 79 -11.75 -5.56 -3.44
N TYR A 80 -11.26 -6.77 -3.18
CA TYR A 80 -12.05 -7.98 -2.87
C TYR A 80 -11.52 -8.71 -1.62
N PRO A 81 -11.61 -8.11 -0.42
CA PRO A 81 -11.11 -8.76 0.79
C PRO A 81 -12.02 -9.90 1.25
N GLU A 82 -11.58 -11.15 1.08
CA GLU A 82 -12.31 -12.34 1.54
C GLU A 82 -12.29 -12.50 3.07
N SER A 83 -11.21 -12.08 3.73
CA SER A 83 -10.90 -12.43 5.13
C SER A 83 -11.94 -11.95 6.15
N ASN A 84 -12.73 -10.92 5.82
CA ASN A 84 -13.68 -10.31 6.74
C ASN A 84 -15.14 -10.54 6.33
N GLY A 85 -15.39 -11.40 5.34
CA GLY A 85 -16.74 -11.68 4.82
C GLY A 85 -17.42 -10.49 4.13
N THR A 86 -16.70 -9.38 3.94
CA THR A 86 -17.19 -8.17 3.26
C THR A 86 -17.28 -8.34 1.75
N TRP A 87 -16.63 -9.37 1.19
CA TRP A 87 -16.71 -9.73 -0.20
C TRP A 87 -16.85 -11.25 -0.39
N LYS A 88 -17.54 -11.65 -1.45
CA LYS A 88 -17.60 -13.03 -1.94
C LYS A 88 -17.72 -13.02 -3.46
N PHE A 89 -17.06 -13.97 -4.13
CA PHE A 89 -17.22 -14.16 -5.57
C PHE A 89 -18.69 -14.38 -5.96
N PRO A 90 -19.20 -13.77 -7.06
CA PRO A 90 -18.52 -12.92 -8.05
C PRO A 90 -18.74 -11.42 -7.82
N GLY A 91 -18.72 -10.95 -6.56
CA GLY A 91 -18.96 -9.54 -6.24
C GLY A 91 -18.00 -8.60 -6.98
N ILE A 92 -18.48 -7.41 -7.33
CA ILE A 92 -17.71 -6.42 -8.13
C ILE A 92 -16.51 -5.82 -7.38
N GLY A 93 -16.47 -5.93 -6.05
CA GLY A 93 -15.47 -5.31 -5.20
C GLY A 93 -15.74 -3.82 -4.94
N GLU A 94 -14.80 -3.14 -4.30
CA GLU A 94 -14.92 -1.73 -3.93
C GLU A 94 -13.62 -0.96 -4.13
N PHE A 95 -13.74 0.36 -4.34
CA PHE A 95 -12.59 1.27 -4.30
C PHE A 95 -12.00 1.36 -2.89
N GLN A 96 -10.68 1.25 -2.80
CA GLN A 96 -9.93 1.19 -1.53
C GLN A 96 -9.07 2.45 -1.29
N CYS A 97 -9.54 3.60 -1.76
CA CYS A 97 -8.79 4.86 -1.81
C CYS A 97 -9.35 5.94 -0.86
N TYR A 98 -9.94 5.53 0.28
CA TYR A 98 -10.57 6.44 1.24
C TYR A 98 -9.69 6.74 2.46
N ASP A 99 -8.43 6.31 2.47
CA ASP A 99 -7.49 6.79 3.48
C ASP A 99 -7.20 8.29 3.24
N LYS A 100 -6.84 8.99 4.31
CA LYS A 100 -6.68 10.45 4.23
C LYS A 100 -5.64 10.89 3.19
N TYR A 101 -4.62 10.08 2.93
CA TYR A 101 -3.53 10.47 2.04
C TYR A 101 -3.99 10.42 0.58
N MET A 102 -4.68 9.35 0.19
CA MET A 102 -5.27 9.24 -1.13
C MET A 102 -6.37 10.28 -1.37
N LEU A 103 -7.20 10.58 -0.36
CA LEU A 103 -8.21 11.64 -0.46
C LEU A 103 -7.59 13.04 -0.63
N LEU A 104 -6.50 13.33 0.07
CA LEU A 104 -5.76 14.59 -0.11
C LEU A 104 -5.13 14.68 -1.50
N SER A 105 -4.55 13.58 -1.99
CA SER A 105 -4.01 13.49 -3.36
C SER A 105 -5.10 13.72 -4.41
N LEU A 106 -6.26 13.06 -4.25
CA LEU A 106 -7.41 13.24 -5.13
C LEU A 106 -7.93 14.69 -5.11
N LYS A 107 -8.04 15.30 -3.93
CA LYS A 107 -8.44 16.71 -3.79
C LYS A 107 -7.47 17.63 -4.54
N ALA A 108 -6.17 17.46 -4.33
CA ALA A 108 -5.16 18.25 -5.01
C ALA A 108 -5.23 18.10 -6.53
N ALA A 109 -5.45 16.88 -7.03
CA ALA A 109 -5.65 16.62 -8.45
C ALA A 109 -6.94 17.27 -9.00
N ALA A 110 -8.05 17.21 -8.25
CA ALA A 110 -9.31 17.85 -8.63
C ALA A 110 -9.21 19.38 -8.69
N ASP A 111 -8.51 19.99 -7.72
CA ASP A 111 -8.26 21.43 -7.70
C ASP A 111 -7.40 21.85 -8.91
N GLN A 112 -6.37 21.07 -9.28
CA GLN A 112 -5.55 21.30 -10.47
C GLN A 112 -6.32 21.14 -11.79
N ALA A 113 -7.30 20.23 -11.82
CA ALA A 113 -8.15 20.02 -12.98
C ALA A 113 -9.23 21.12 -13.16
N GLY A 114 -9.33 22.07 -12.22
CA GLY A 114 -10.37 23.11 -12.24
C GLY A 114 -11.75 22.62 -11.82
N THR A 115 -11.85 21.39 -11.31
CA THR A 115 -13.07 20.80 -10.73
C THR A 115 -13.06 21.02 -9.23
N VAL A 116 -13.23 22.27 -8.78
CA VAL A 116 -13.43 22.56 -7.36
C VAL A 116 -14.85 22.12 -6.99
N GLY A 117 -14.98 21.25 -6.00
CA GLY A 117 -16.28 20.79 -5.50
C GLY A 117 -17.17 21.97 -5.11
N THR A 118 -18.25 22.17 -5.86
CA THR A 118 -19.43 22.93 -5.43
C THR A 118 -20.16 22.21 -4.31
#